data_AF-A0A1Q9AY52-F1
#
_entry.id   AF-A0A1Q9AY52-F1
#
_cell.length_a   1.000
_cell.length_b   1.000
_cell.length_c   1.000
_cell.angle_alpha   90.00
_cell.angle_beta   90.00
_cell.angle_gamma   90.00
#
_symmetry.space_group_name_H-M   'P 1'
#
loop_
_entity.id
_entity.type
_entity.pdbx_description
1 polymer ?
#
loop_
_entity_poly.entity_id
_entity_poly.type
_entity_poly.pdbx_seq_one_letter_code
_entity_poly.pdbx_strand_id
1 'polypeptide(L)'
;MARAKKKPEKAGRRKMRAAVRPADDALEGLLRLKKAWMKASEPERMLFLGWLQENSQEAAALSPGIAHGRYLTPDAIDEIRARMMRRGWTAGDVMAHIGFSPEDPALENALARGAALRLVVVAALTHWLANG
;
A
#
# COMPACT_ATOMS: atom_id res chain seq x y z
N MET A 1 51.39 29.55 -45.19
CA MET A 1 50.55 30.27 -44.21
C MET A 1 49.12 29.74 -44.32
N ALA A 2 48.61 29.05 -43.29
CA ALA A 2 47.24 28.52 -43.26
C ALA A 2 46.55 29.05 -41.98
N ARG A 3 45.37 29.67 -42.15
CA ARG A 3 44.60 30.33 -41.09
C ARG A 3 43.95 29.33 -40.14
N ALA A 4 44.32 29.39 -38.87
CA ALA A 4 43.63 28.75 -37.75
C ALA A 4 42.24 29.41 -37.54
N LYS A 5 41.19 28.60 -37.36
CA LYS A 5 39.88 29.05 -36.88
C LYS A 5 39.60 28.43 -35.51
N LYS A 6 39.49 29.31 -34.52
CA LYS A 6 39.21 29.07 -33.10
C LYS A 6 37.71 28.75 -32.91
N LYS A 7 37.39 27.75 -32.07
CA LYS A 7 36.03 27.36 -31.66
C LYS A 7 35.30 28.48 -30.91
N PRO A 8 33.95 28.43 -30.88
CA PRO A 8 33.23 28.69 -29.65
C PRO A 8 32.50 27.44 -29.14
N GLU A 9 32.70 27.22 -27.85
CA GLU A 9 32.12 26.23 -26.96
C GLU A 9 30.59 26.33 -26.93
N LYS A 10 29.88 25.24 -27.26
CA LYS A 10 28.43 25.15 -27.04
C LYS A 10 28.16 24.58 -25.65
N ALA A 11 28.14 25.45 -24.65
CA ALA A 11 27.46 25.17 -23.40
C ALA A 11 25.95 25.13 -23.67
N GLY A 12 25.32 23.96 -23.53
CA GLY A 12 23.93 23.76 -23.94
C GLY A 12 23.22 22.64 -23.21
N ARG A 13 22.75 22.96 -21.99
CA ARG A 13 21.64 22.32 -21.27
C ARG A 13 21.71 20.79 -21.11
N ARG A 14 22.34 20.35 -20.00
CA ARG A 14 21.92 19.13 -19.29
C ARG A 14 20.42 19.24 -19.05
N LYS A 15 19.61 18.42 -19.74
CA LYS A 15 18.20 18.25 -19.39
C LYS A 15 18.19 17.67 -17.98
N MET A 16 17.86 18.52 -17.00
CA MET A 16 17.52 18.07 -15.65
C MET A 16 16.43 17.03 -15.80
N ARG A 17 16.72 15.81 -15.34
CA ARG A 17 15.70 14.79 -15.09
C ARG A 17 14.73 15.45 -14.12
N ALA A 18 13.55 15.81 -14.61
CA ALA A 18 12.46 16.20 -13.74
C ALA A 18 12.25 15.03 -12.79
N ALA A 19 12.33 15.30 -11.48
CA ALA A 19 11.83 14.38 -10.47
C ALA A 19 10.33 14.19 -10.75
N VAL A 20 10.01 13.12 -11.47
CA VAL A 20 8.63 12.73 -11.71
C VAL A 20 8.04 12.35 -10.36
N ARG A 21 6.89 12.94 -10.05
CA ARG A 21 6.19 12.69 -8.78
C ARG A 21 5.69 11.24 -8.81
N PRO A 22 6.03 10.42 -7.81
CA PRO A 22 5.74 8.98 -7.82
C PRO A 22 4.24 8.64 -7.89
N ALA A 23 3.35 9.59 -7.59
CA ALA A 23 1.90 9.42 -7.65
C ALA A 23 1.34 9.46 -9.09
N ASP A 24 1.91 10.27 -9.98
CA ASP A 24 1.43 10.42 -11.35
C ASP A 24 1.77 9.17 -12.20
N ASP A 25 2.93 8.56 -11.93
CA ASP A 25 3.38 7.32 -12.57
C ASP A 25 2.52 6.11 -12.20
N ALA A 26 1.98 6.06 -10.98
CA ALA A 26 1.14 4.97 -10.52
C ALA A 26 -0.21 4.93 -11.24
N LEU A 27 -0.86 6.09 -11.41
CA LEU A 27 -2.12 6.19 -12.16
C LEU A 27 -1.91 5.85 -13.63
N GLU A 28 -0.83 6.34 -14.24
CA GLU A 28 -0.49 5.99 -15.62
C GLU A 28 -0.21 4.49 -15.78
N GLY A 29 0.48 3.88 -14.81
CA GLY A 29 0.69 2.44 -14.73
C GLY A 29 -0.62 1.64 -14.68
N LEU A 30 -1.58 2.06 -13.84
CA LEU A 30 -2.90 1.42 -13.75
C LEU A 30 -3.68 1.52 -15.06
N LEU A 31 -3.64 2.68 -15.73
CA LEU A 31 -4.30 2.85 -17.03
C LEU A 31 -3.67 1.96 -18.12
N ARG A 32 -2.34 1.83 -18.12
CA ARG A 32 -1.63 0.93 -19.04
C ARG A 32 -1.97 -0.53 -18.77
N LEU A 33 -2.01 -0.94 -17.50
CA LEU A 33 -2.42 -2.28 -17.10
C LEU A 33 -3.86 -2.58 -17.56
N LYS A 34 -4.81 -1.67 -17.31
CA LYS A 34 -6.20 -1.81 -17.77
C LYS A 34 -6.30 -1.99 -19.28
N LYS A 35 -5.54 -1.20 -20.05
CA LYS A 35 -5.51 -1.29 -21.52
C LYS A 35 -4.90 -2.61 -21.99
N ALA A 36 -3.82 -3.07 -21.36
CA ALA A 36 -3.19 -4.35 -21.67
C ALA A 36 -4.12 -5.53 -21.35
N TRP A 37 -4.80 -5.49 -20.20
CA TRP A 37 -5.75 -6.51 -19.76
C TRP A 37 -6.92 -6.72 -20.74
N MET A 38 -7.49 -5.61 -21.23
CA MET A 38 -8.56 -5.64 -22.24
C MET A 38 -8.12 -6.29 -23.56
N LYS A 39 -6.84 -6.17 -23.92
CA LYS A 39 -6.27 -6.72 -25.15
C LYS A 39 -5.76 -8.16 -25.00
N ALA A 40 -5.42 -8.56 -23.78
CA ALA A 40 -4.91 -9.89 -23.49
C ALA A 40 -5.97 -10.96 -23.77
N SER A 41 -5.53 -12.04 -24.39
CA SER A 41 -6.28 -13.28 -24.58
C SER A 41 -6.42 -14.04 -23.25
N GLU A 42 -7.34 -15.01 -23.22
CA GLU A 42 -7.59 -15.83 -22.02
C GLU A 42 -6.33 -16.57 -21.51
N PRO A 43 -5.49 -17.19 -22.36
CA PRO A 43 -4.24 -17.78 -21.90
C PRO A 43 -3.24 -16.77 -21.31
N GLU A 44 -3.13 -15.57 -21.89
CA GLU A 44 -2.24 -14.52 -21.39
C GLU A 44 -2.71 -13.98 -20.03
N ARG A 45 -4.02 -13.84 -19.84
CA ARG A 45 -4.61 -13.48 -18.55
C ARG A 45 -4.34 -14.55 -17.50
N MET A 46 -4.48 -15.83 -17.86
CA MET A 46 -4.20 -16.95 -16.96
C MET A 46 -2.73 -16.98 -16.52
N LEU A 47 -1.79 -16.74 -17.44
CA LEU A 47 -0.36 -16.63 -17.11
C LEU A 47 -0.08 -15.47 -16.15
N PHE A 48 -0.70 -14.30 -16.39
CA PHE A 48 -0.56 -13.15 -15.50
C PHE A 48 -1.15 -13.42 -14.11
N LEU A 49 -2.31 -14.09 -14.03
CA LEU A 49 -2.92 -14.46 -12.76
C LEU A 49 -2.10 -15.51 -11.99
N GLY A 50 -1.49 -16.47 -12.68
CA GLY A 50 -0.57 -17.43 -12.07
C GLY A 50 0.66 -16.73 -11.47
N TRP A 51 1.29 -15.84 -12.24
CA TRP A 51 2.38 -14.99 -11.74
C TRP A 51 1.91 -14.14 -10.54
N LEU A 52 0.71 -13.55 -10.60
CA LEU A 52 0.18 -12.76 -9.50
C LEU A 52 -0.01 -13.61 -8.24
N GLN A 53 -0.48 -14.85 -8.36
CA GLN A 53 -0.63 -15.76 -7.21
C GLN A 53 0.72 -16.06 -6.55
N GLU A 54 1.74 -16.40 -7.34
CA GLU A 54 3.10 -16.67 -6.85
C GLU A 54 3.72 -15.44 -6.14
N ASN A 55 3.47 -14.24 -6.67
CA ASN A 55 4.03 -13.00 -6.12
C ASN A 55 3.14 -12.39 -5.02
N SER A 56 1.87 -12.80 -4.94
CA SER A 56 0.95 -12.38 -3.87
C SER A 56 1.26 -13.07 -2.55
N GLN A 57 1.86 -14.26 -2.58
CA GLN A 57 2.23 -15.01 -1.38
C GLN A 57 3.30 -14.28 -0.55
N GLU A 58 4.22 -13.57 -1.20
CA GLU A 58 5.24 -12.76 -0.54
C GLU A 58 4.62 -11.49 0.11
N ALA A 59 3.56 -10.91 -0.47
CA ALA A 59 2.84 -9.78 0.09
C ALA A 59 1.83 -10.18 1.20
N ALA A 60 1.19 -11.36 1.06
CA ALA A 60 0.25 -11.92 2.03
C ALA A 60 0.96 -12.52 3.26
N ALA A 61 2.17 -13.07 3.10
CA ALA A 61 3.00 -13.47 4.23
C ALA A 61 3.43 -12.28 5.12
N LEU A 62 3.43 -11.07 4.55
CA LEU A 62 3.79 -9.81 5.25
C LEU A 62 2.56 -9.00 5.71
N SER A 63 1.38 -9.31 5.20
CA SER A 63 0.13 -8.64 5.55
C SER A 63 -0.84 -9.69 6.06
N PRO A 64 -0.93 -9.91 7.38
CA PRO A 64 -2.01 -10.73 7.89
C PRO A 64 -3.34 -10.20 7.37
N GLY A 65 -4.23 -11.09 6.91
CA GLY A 65 -5.37 -10.82 6.01
C GLY A 65 -6.41 -9.77 6.45
N ILE A 66 -6.17 -9.06 7.54
CA ILE A 66 -6.96 -7.96 8.06
C ILE A 66 -6.59 -6.59 7.46
N ALA A 67 -5.48 -6.50 6.71
CA ALA A 67 -5.00 -5.25 6.14
C ALA A 67 -4.38 -5.39 4.74
N HIS A 68 -4.59 -4.39 3.89
CA HIS A 68 -3.82 -4.18 2.67
C HIS A 68 -2.68 -3.18 2.96
N GLY A 69 -1.50 -3.71 3.22
CA GLY A 69 -0.35 -2.93 3.66
C GLY A 69 -0.57 -2.37 5.07
N ARG A 70 -0.94 -1.08 5.17
CA ARG A 70 -1.17 -0.38 6.44
C ARG A 70 -2.64 -0.07 6.72
N TYR A 71 -3.51 -0.36 5.76
CA TYR A 71 -4.92 0.01 5.83
C TYR A 71 -5.74 -1.22 6.14
N LEU A 72 -6.59 -1.14 7.15
CA LEU A 72 -7.52 -2.23 7.46
C LEU A 72 -8.45 -2.46 6.26
N THR A 73 -8.74 -3.73 5.99
CA THR A 73 -9.76 -4.11 5.01
C THR A 73 -11.15 -3.79 5.57
N PRO A 74 -12.17 -3.57 4.72
CA PRO A 74 -13.55 -3.38 5.19
C PRO A 74 -14.03 -4.52 6.09
N ASP A 75 -13.77 -5.77 5.68
CA ASP A 75 -14.15 -6.96 6.45
C ASP A 75 -13.50 -6.98 7.84
N ALA A 76 -12.23 -6.57 7.94
CA ALA A 76 -11.54 -6.47 9.22
C ALA A 76 -12.11 -5.37 10.12
N ILE A 77 -12.50 -4.23 9.55
CA ILE A 77 -13.14 -3.15 10.31
C ILE A 77 -14.45 -3.64 10.93
N ASP A 78 -15.26 -4.38 10.17
CA ASP A 78 -16.52 -4.93 10.64
C ASP A 78 -16.32 -5.98 11.75
N GLU A 79 -15.36 -6.89 11.58
CA GLU A 79 -15.00 -7.90 12.59
C GLU A 79 -14.51 -7.24 13.89
N ILE A 80 -13.63 -6.23 13.80
CA ILE A 80 -13.12 -5.48 14.96
C ILE A 80 -14.28 -4.79 15.68
N ARG A 81 -15.16 -4.09 14.96
CA ARG A 81 -16.33 -3.42 15.53
C ARG A 81 -17.27 -4.41 16.20
N ALA A 82 -17.53 -5.56 15.59
CA ALA A 82 -18.39 -6.59 16.17
C ALA A 82 -17.83 -7.13 17.49
N ARG A 83 -16.53 -7.39 17.57
CA ARG A 83 -15.87 -7.84 18.81
C ARG A 83 -15.87 -6.76 19.89
N MET A 84 -15.61 -5.51 19.51
CA MET A 84 -15.72 -4.35 20.41
C MET A 84 -17.12 -4.27 21.01
N MET A 85 -18.17 -4.35 20.19
CA MET A 85 -19.56 -4.31 20.67
C MET A 85 -19.88 -5.49 21.60
N ARG A 86 -19.50 -6.72 21.24
CA ARG A 86 -19.74 -7.92 22.08
C ARG A 86 -19.13 -7.80 23.48
N ARG A 87 -17.99 -7.13 23.59
CA ARG A 87 -17.24 -6.98 24.85
C ARG A 87 -17.49 -5.64 25.55
N GLY A 88 -18.23 -4.71 24.92
CA GLY A 88 -18.41 -3.34 25.40
C GLY A 88 -17.12 -2.52 25.40
N TRP A 89 -16.17 -2.83 24.50
CA TRP A 89 -14.85 -2.19 24.45
C TRP A 89 -14.83 -1.00 23.50
N THR A 90 -14.04 0.02 23.87
CA THR A 90 -13.68 1.16 23.03
C THR A 90 -12.42 0.86 22.21
N ALA A 91 -12.09 1.72 21.23
CA ALA A 91 -10.85 1.58 20.48
C ALA A 91 -9.61 1.70 21.39
N GLY A 92 -9.68 2.56 22.42
CA GLY A 92 -8.63 2.67 23.43
C GLY A 92 -8.46 1.39 24.25
N ASP A 93 -9.55 0.72 24.62
CA ASP A 93 -9.50 -0.56 25.34
C ASP A 93 -8.86 -1.66 24.49
N VAL A 94 -9.17 -1.71 23.20
CA VAL A 94 -8.51 -2.62 22.26
C VAL A 94 -7.01 -2.30 22.22
N MET A 95 -6.63 -1.03 22.02
CA MET A 95 -5.22 -0.61 21.99
C MET A 95 -4.47 -1.00 23.27
N ALA A 96 -5.07 -0.77 24.44
CA ALA A 96 -4.50 -1.20 25.72
C ALA A 96 -4.35 -2.73 25.81
N HIS A 97 -5.37 -3.47 25.39
CA HIS A 97 -5.36 -4.93 25.39
C HIS A 97 -4.26 -5.51 24.50
N ILE A 98 -3.98 -4.88 23.35
CA ILE A 98 -2.90 -5.29 22.44
C ILE A 98 -1.54 -4.64 22.75
N GLY A 99 -1.39 -4.00 23.91
CA GLY A 99 -0.11 -3.52 24.44
C GLY A 99 0.32 -2.14 23.96
N PHE A 100 -0.60 -1.33 23.46
CA PHE A 100 -0.37 0.05 23.04
C PHE A 100 -1.06 1.05 23.98
N SER A 101 -0.72 2.34 23.86
CA SER A 101 -1.36 3.38 24.66
C SER A 101 -2.86 3.47 24.31
N PRO A 102 -3.77 3.49 25.29
CA PRO A 102 -5.21 3.69 25.04
C PRO A 102 -5.53 5.09 24.49
N GLU A 103 -4.63 6.06 24.70
CA GLU A 103 -4.76 7.43 24.20
C GLU A 103 -4.26 7.59 22.75
N ASP A 104 -3.63 6.56 22.16
CA ASP A 104 -3.19 6.62 20.77
C ASP A 104 -4.42 6.55 19.83
N PRO A 105 -4.74 7.63 19.08
CA PRO A 105 -5.94 7.68 18.27
C PRO A 105 -5.80 6.89 16.96
N ALA A 106 -4.71 6.15 16.74
CA ALA A 106 -4.45 5.42 15.51
C ALA A 106 -5.58 4.45 15.15
N LEU A 107 -6.05 3.62 16.09
CA LEU A 107 -7.13 2.67 15.83
C LEU A 107 -8.47 3.38 15.60
N GLU A 108 -8.77 4.40 16.38
CA GLU A 108 -9.99 5.19 16.21
C GLU A 108 -10.04 5.85 14.82
N ASN A 109 -8.95 6.48 14.39
CA ASN A 109 -8.83 7.09 13.07
C ASN A 109 -8.88 6.05 11.94
N ALA A 110 -8.31 4.87 12.14
CA ALA A 110 -8.40 3.77 11.18
C ALA A 110 -9.85 3.30 11.00
N LEU A 111 -10.58 3.11 12.10
CA LEU A 111 -11.98 2.66 12.08
C LEU A 111 -12.94 3.74 11.56
N ALA A 112 -12.69 5.02 11.85
CA ALA A 112 -13.58 6.11 11.49
C ALA A 112 -13.32 6.69 10.09
N ARG A 113 -12.05 6.74 9.67
CA ARG A 113 -11.61 7.49 8.47
C ARG A 113 -10.75 6.67 7.52
N GLY A 114 -10.50 5.39 7.80
CA GLY A 114 -9.61 4.56 6.99
C GLY A 114 -8.16 5.01 7.03
N ALA A 115 -7.70 5.56 8.16
CA ALA A 115 -6.31 5.97 8.33
C ALA A 115 -5.33 4.78 8.32
N ALA A 116 -4.09 5.05 7.93
CA ALA A 116 -3.02 4.06 7.94
C ALA A 116 -2.59 3.73 9.39
N LEU A 117 -2.44 2.44 9.68
CA LEU A 117 -1.89 1.94 10.94
C LEU A 117 -0.40 1.63 10.83
N ARG A 118 0.27 1.66 11.97
CA ARG A 118 1.63 1.12 12.09
C ARG A 118 1.56 -0.40 11.91
N LEU A 119 2.51 -0.99 11.18
CA LEU A 119 2.51 -2.44 10.91
C LEU A 119 2.52 -3.29 12.19
N VAL A 120 3.16 -2.80 13.26
CA VAL A 120 3.14 -3.46 14.57
C VAL A 120 1.74 -3.52 15.19
N VAL A 121 0.91 -2.50 14.99
CA VAL A 121 -0.48 -2.47 15.46
C VAL A 121 -1.33 -3.44 14.62
N VAL A 122 -1.12 -3.48 13.30
CA VAL A 122 -1.77 -4.44 12.40
C VAL A 122 -1.45 -5.89 12.80
N ALA A 123 -0.18 -6.18 13.09
CA ALA A 123 0.25 -7.51 13.54
C ALA A 123 -0.41 -7.90 14.88
N ALA A 124 -0.45 -6.99 15.85
CA ALA A 124 -1.07 -7.24 17.14
C ALA A 124 -2.59 -7.42 17.04
N LEU A 125 -3.27 -6.60 16.22
CA LEU A 125 -4.70 -6.76 15.92
C LEU A 125 -4.99 -8.10 15.25
N THR A 126 -4.12 -8.56 14.35
CA THR A 126 -4.28 -9.88 13.72
C THR A 126 -4.28 -10.99 14.76
N HIS A 127 -3.29 -10.98 15.65
CA HIS A 127 -3.18 -11.98 16.69
C HIS A 127 -4.41 -11.96 17.62
N TRP A 128 -4.87 -10.77 17.98
CA TRP A 128 -6.08 -10.59 18.76
C TRP A 128 -7.35 -11.13 18.06
N LEU A 129 -7.47 -10.91 16.75
CA LEU A 129 -8.59 -11.43 15.96
C LEU A 129 -8.52 -12.95 15.76
N ALA A 130 -7.33 -13.54 15.70
CA ALA A 130 -7.17 -14.99 15.57
C ALA A 130 -7.50 -15.75 16.87
N ASN A 131 -7.26 -15.13 18.03
CA ASN A 131 -7.33 -15.81 19.34
C ASN A 131 -8.46 -15.35 20.26
N GLY A 132 -9.25 -14.36 19.82
CA GLY A 132 -10.31 -13.72 20.64
C GLY A 132 -11.72 -14.22 20.35
#